data_AF-A0A2G5XCH0-F1
#
_entry.id   AF-A0A2G5XCH0-F1
#
_cell.length_a   1.000
_cell.length_b   1.000
_cell.length_c   1.000
_cell.angle_alpha   90.00
_cell.angle_beta   90.00
_cell.angle_gamma   90.00
#
_symmetry.space_group_name_H-M   'P 1'
#
loop_
_entity.id
_entity.type
_entity.pdbx_description
1 polymer ?
#
loop_
_entity_poly.entity_id
_entity_poly.type
_entity_poly.pdbx_seq_one_letter_code
_entity_poly.pdbx_strand_id
1 'polypeptide(L)' 'MINSIGILLIAAAIIWFDVPPLLDKKQKKELLAFSVFLTIGVVLGMVLGFGKSIPTPLDLLTFLFTLLTNLMAPLLK' A
#
# COMPACT_ATOMS: atom_id res chain seq x y z
N MET A 1 7.91 -9.05 -13.90
CA MET A 1 8.82 -7.89 -14.08
C MET A 1 8.21 -6.77 -14.92
N ILE A 2 7.74 -7.01 -16.16
CA ILE A 2 7.08 -5.99 -16.99
C ILE A 2 5.84 -5.36 -16.33
N ASN A 3 5.03 -6.15 -15.62
CA ASN A 3 3.84 -5.64 -14.93
C ASN A 3 4.19 -4.63 -13.82
N SER A 4 5.25 -4.89 -13.03
CA SER A 4 5.69 -3.98 -11.97
C SER A 4 6.23 -2.67 -12.53
N ILE A 5 6.88 -2.69 -13.69
CA ILE A 5 7.37 -1.49 -14.38
C ILE A 5 6.19 -0.63 -14.86
N GLY A 6 5.12 -1.25 -15.39
CA GLY A 6 3.90 -0.53 -15.78
C GLY A 6 3.22 0.18 -14.60
N ILE A 7 3.17 -0.48 -13.45
CA ILE A 7 2.57 0.07 -12.23
C ILE A 7 3.39 1.26 -11.70
N LEU A 8 4.72 1.17 -11.74
CA LEU A 8 5.62 2.26 -11.38
C LEU A 8 5.49 3.47 -12.33
N LEU A 9 5.34 3.23 -13.64
CA LEU A 9 5.12 4.28 -14.64
C LEU A 9 3.81 5.03 -14.41
N ILE A 10 2.73 4.30 -14.13
CA ILE A 10 1.42 4.89 -13.82
C ILE A 10 1.52 5.70 -12.53
N ALA A 11 2.14 5.15 -11.48
CA ALA A 11 2.34 5.88 -10.22
C ALA A 11 3.15 7.17 -10.40
N ALA A 12 4.20 7.14 -11.23
CA ALA A 12 5.00 8.33 -11.55
C ALA A 12 4.17 9.38 -12.32
N ALA A 13 3.32 8.97 -13.26
CA ALA A 13 2.43 9.87 -13.97
C ALA A 13 1.40 10.54 -13.05
N ILE A 14 0.81 9.77 -12.12
CA ILE A 14 -0.13 10.29 -11.11
C ILE A 14 0.58 11.28 -10.19
N ILE A 15 1.79 10.95 -9.69
CA ILE A 15 2.59 11.89 -8.89
C ILE A 15 2.84 13.18 -9.66
N TRP A 16 3.24 13.08 -10.92
CA TRP A 16 3.56 14.26 -11.73
C TRP A 16 2.34 15.17 -11.97
N PHE A 17 1.13 14.60 -12.03
CA PHE A 17 -0.08 15.37 -12.27
C PHE A 17 -0.69 15.92 -10.97
N ASP A 18 -0.75 15.12 -9.91
CA ASP A 18 -1.45 15.47 -8.66
C ASP A 18 -0.55 16.17 -7.63
N VAL A 19 0.72 15.80 -7.49
CA VAL A 19 1.61 16.39 -6.47
C VAL A 19 1.89 17.89 -6.67
N PRO A 20 2.19 18.41 -7.87
CA PRO A 20 2.43 19.85 -8.05
C PRO A 20 1.24 20.73 -7.64
N PRO A 21 -0.02 20.48 -8.06
CA PRO A 21 -1.15 21.30 -7.63
C PRO A 21 -1.48 21.14 -6.13
N LEU A 22 -1.20 19.99 -5.52
CA LEU A 22 -1.38 19.75 -4.08
C LEU A 22 -0.34 20.47 -3.20
N LEU A 23 0.91 20.56 -3.67
CA LEU A 23 1.99 21.33 -3.03
C LEU A 23 1.74 22.84 -3.15
N ASP A 24 1.31 23.31 -4.32
CA ASP A 24 1.06 24.72 -4.59
C ASP A 24 -0.05 25.29 -3.68
N LYS A 25 -1.11 24.50 -3.44
CA LYS A 25 -2.21 24.86 -2.52
C LYS A 25 -1.86 24.71 -1.02
N LYS A 26 -0.64 24.32 -0.65
CA LYS A 26 -0.19 24.04 0.73
C LYS A 26 -1.08 23.02 1.47
N GLN A 27 -1.81 22.16 0.76
CA GLN A 27 -2.73 21.19 1.36
C GLN A 27 -1.99 19.94 1.82
N LYS A 28 -1.20 20.10 2.90
CA LYS A 28 -0.38 19.04 3.49
C LYS A 28 -1.19 17.81 3.90
N LYS A 29 -2.45 17.98 4.31
CA LYS A 29 -3.35 16.89 4.72
C LYS A 29 -3.79 16.03 3.52
N GLU A 30 -4.11 16.67 2.40
CA GLU A 30 -4.51 15.97 1.17
C GLU A 30 -3.31 15.30 0.50
N LEU A 31 -2.14 15.95 0.52
CA LEU A 31 -0.90 15.32 0.05
C LEU A 31 -0.57 14.05 0.85
N LEU A 32 -0.80 14.08 2.17
CA LEU A 32 -0.57 12.93 3.04
C LEU A 32 -1.56 11.80 2.76
N ALA A 33 -2.85 12.11 2.60
CA ALA A 33 -3.86 11.13 2.20
C ALA A 33 -3.56 10.51 0.83
N PHE A 34 -3.21 11.34 -0.16
CA PHE A 34 -2.80 10.90 -1.50
C PHE A 34 -1.57 9.99 -1.43
N SER A 35 -0.54 10.38 -0.69
CA SER A 35 0.68 9.58 -0.55
C SER A 35 0.38 8.22 0.10
N VAL A 36 -0.46 8.18 1.14
CA VAL A 36 -0.84 6.90 1.79
C VAL A 36 -1.57 6.00 0.81
N PHE A 37 -2.58 6.51 0.10
CA PHE A 37 -3.33 5.73 -0.89
C PHE A 37 -2.45 5.26 -2.04
N LEU A 38 -1.57 6.12 -2.55
CA LEU A 38 -0.65 5.79 -3.63
C LEU A 38 0.34 4.71 -3.19
N THR A 39 0.92 4.83 -1.99
CA THR A 39 1.81 3.81 -1.44
C THR A 39 1.10 2.46 -1.32
N ILE A 40 -0.13 2.43 -0.79
CA ILE A 40 -0.92 1.21 -0.70
C ILE A 40 -1.14 0.58 -2.08
N GLY A 41 -1.55 1.39 -3.07
CA GLY A 41 -1.78 0.93 -4.45
C GLY A 41 -0.51 0.39 -5.12
N VAL A 42 0.63 1.06 -4.94
CA VAL A 42 1.92 0.62 -5.50
C VAL A 42 2.41 -0.66 -4.83
N VAL A 43 2.28 -0.78 -3.51
CA VAL A 43 2.68 -1.99 -2.78
C VAL A 43 1.81 -3.18 -3.20
N LEU A 44 0.48 -3.02 -3.25
CA LEU A 44 -0.44 -4.04 -3.72
C LEU A 44 -0.15 -4.44 -5.18
N GLY A 45 0.06 -3.44 -6.04
CA GLY A 45 0.42 -3.64 -7.44
C GLY A 45 1.75 -4.35 -7.62
N MET A 46 2.77 -4.04 -6.81
CA MET A 46 4.04 -4.76 -6.82
C MET A 46 3.87 -6.20 -6.37
N VAL A 47 3.13 -6.47 -5.29
CA VAL A 47 2.86 -7.84 -4.81
C VAL A 47 2.22 -8.66 -5.91
N LEU A 48 1.22 -8.11 -6.60
CA LEU A 48 0.60 -8.69 -7.80
C LEU A 48 1.61 -8.90 -8.95
N GLY A 49 2.40 -7.88 -9.28
CA GLY A 49 3.35 -7.88 -10.40
C GLY A 49 4.55 -8.82 -10.22
N PHE A 50 4.87 -9.17 -8.97
CA PHE A 50 5.83 -10.21 -8.61
C PHE A 50 5.26 -11.63 -8.69
N GLY A 51 3.97 -11.79 -9.03
CA GLY A 51 3.33 -13.11 -9.12
C GLY A 51 3.07 -13.76 -7.76
N LYS A 52 3.26 -13.02 -6.65
CA LYS A 52 2.70 -13.43 -5.37
C LYS A 52 1.19 -13.25 -5.46
N SER A 53 0.45 -14.34 -5.24
CA SER A 53 -1.00 -14.25 -5.10
C SER A 53 -1.31 -13.27 -3.99
N ILE A 54 -2.24 -12.35 -4.26
CA ILE A 54 -2.81 -11.53 -3.19
C ILE A 54 -3.32 -12.51 -2.14
N PRO A 55 -2.85 -12.40 -0.88
CA PRO A 55 -3.38 -13.22 0.19
C PRO A 55 -4.89 -13.05 0.19
N THR A 56 -5.62 -14.16 0.13
CA THR A 56 -7.07 -14.12 0.10
C THR A 56 -7.57 -13.37 1.35
N PRO A 57 -8.81 -12.83 1.35
CA PRO A 57 -9.35 -12.12 2.52
C PRO A 57 -9.25 -12.95 3.80
N LEU A 58 -9.37 -14.27 3.67
CA LEU A 58 -9.22 -15.26 4.75
C LEU A 58 -7.77 -15.37 5.25
N ASP A 59 -6.81 -15.26 4.34
CA ASP A 59 -5.37 -15.30 4.65
C ASP A 59 -4.94 -14.01 5.38
N LEU A 60 -5.43 -12.85 4.93
CA LEU A 60 -5.26 -11.58 5.64
C LEU A 60 -5.88 -11.60 7.03
N LEU A 61 -7.07 -12.20 7.16
CA LEU A 61 -7.73 -12.38 8.44
C LEU A 61 -6.88 -13.28 9.36
N THR A 62 -6.38 -14.39 8.83
CA THR A 62 -5.49 -15.31 9.55
C THR A 62 -4.21 -14.64 9.99
N PHE A 63 -3.62 -13.77 9.16
CA PHE A 63 -2.46 -12.96 9.52
C PHE A 63 -2.77 -12.00 10.67
N LEU A 64 -3.90 -11.29 10.63
CA LEU A 64 -4.34 -10.42 11.73
C LEU A 64 -4.52 -11.21 13.03
N PHE A 65 -5.21 -12.34 12.98
CA PHE A 65 -5.44 -13.19 14.15
C PHE A 65 -4.14 -13.78 14.69
N THR A 66 -3.21 -14.19 13.82
CA THR A 66 -1.89 -14.69 14.23
C THR A 66 -1.08 -13.61 14.94
N LEU A 67 -1.06 -12.39 14.39
CA LEU A 67 -0.38 -11.26 15.01
C LEU A 67 -0.96 -10.93 16.39
N LEU A 68 -2.30 -10.90 16.50
CA LEU A 68 -3.00 -10.67 17.76
C LEU A 68 -2.70 -11.79 18.77
N THR A 69 -2.73 -13.05 18.34
CA THR A 69 -2.46 -14.21 19.20
C THR A 69 -1.01 -14.19 19.70
N ASN A 70 -0.04 -13.84 18.87
CA ASN A 70 1.36 -13.69 19.27
C ASN A 70 1.59 -12.52 20.24
N LEU A 71 0.81 -11.43 20.14
CA LEU A 71 0.83 -10.33 21.10
C LEU A 71 0.21 -10.73 22.45
N MET A 72 -0.82 -11.59 22.44
CA MET A 72 -1.50 -12.07 23.64
C MET A 72 -0.79 -13.26 24.31
N ALA A 73 -0.08 -14.10 23.55
CA ALA A 73 0.67 -15.24 24.04
C ALA A 73 1.61 -14.93 25.23
N PRO A 74 2.36 -13.81 25.26
CA PRO A 74 3.17 -13.44 26.41
C PRO A 74 2.39 -12.91 27.61
N LEU A 75 1.10 -12.51 27.47
CA LEU A 75 0.25 -12.10 28.59
C LEU A 75 -0.51 -13.25 29.26
N LEU A 76 -0.57 -14.40 28.59
CA LEU A 76 -1.22 -15.63 29.07
C LEU A 76 -0.25 -16.60 29.76
N LYS A 77 1.00 -16.17 29.99
CA LYS A 77 2.07 -16.93 30.64
C LYS A 77 2.45 -16.29 31.97
#